data_AF-A0ABD4SEX2-F1
#
_entry.id   AF-A0ABD4SEX2-F1
#
_cell.length_a   1.000
_cell.length_b   1.000
_cell.length_c   1.000
_cell.angle_alpha   90.00
_cell.angle_beta   90.00
_cell.angle_gamma   90.00
#
_symmetry.space_group_name_H-M   'P 1'
#
loop_
_entity.id
_entity.type
_entity.pdbx_description
1 polymer ?
#
loop_
_entity_poly.entity_id
_entity_poly.type
_entity_poly.pdbx_seq_one_letter_code
_entity_poly.pdbx_strand_id
1 'polypeptide(L)'
;MKAKEIRALARENLKQIPKKIYMSMGLLLVVANIIPSVVNQVTDSKSGVGVNIIFFLLEIAAVFLLEIAAVILTANGYIFFDRWRNKIQKGGEEPNAWCGLSGQHLARLAVYGVIVSVTLAIVVVIVGLVISQVPVAVSIILLILLVVLLVWIELRLTYVVYVIDDDVRTGQKRSVWAEIGASWKLTKGRVWKLLCLKLSFLGWYILTAFTLGILGIWLMPYYNLAIAETYEQSKEDKY
;
A
#
# COMPACT_ATOMS: atom_id res chain seq x y z
N MET A 1 8.81 -20.04 -3.78
CA MET A 1 7.52 -20.73 -3.55
C MET A 1 6.48 -20.39 -4.63
N LYS A 2 5.49 -21.26 -4.87
CA LYS A 2 4.26 -20.93 -5.65
C LYS A 2 3.30 -20.09 -4.80
N ALA A 3 2.39 -19.36 -5.45
CA ALA A 3 1.42 -18.48 -4.74
C ALA A 3 0.59 -19.22 -3.67
N LYS A 4 0.20 -20.48 -3.93
CA LYS A 4 -0.53 -21.33 -2.97
C LYS A 4 0.27 -21.61 -1.69
N GLU A 5 1.57 -21.89 -1.83
CA GLU A 5 2.47 -22.18 -0.70
C GLU A 5 2.69 -20.92 0.16
N ILE A 6 2.93 -19.77 -0.49
CA ILE A 6 3.05 -18.47 0.21
C ILE A 6 1.78 -18.17 1.02
N ARG A 7 0.62 -18.42 0.42
CA ARG A 7 -0.69 -18.26 1.06
C ARG A 7 -0.94 -19.25 2.19
N ALA A 8 -0.39 -20.45 2.14
CA ALA A 8 -0.47 -21.41 3.24
C ALA A 8 0.42 -20.96 4.39
N LEU A 9 1.68 -20.59 4.10
CA LEU A 9 2.62 -20.12 5.11
C LEU A 9 2.14 -18.84 5.81
N ALA A 10 1.63 -17.86 5.05
CA ALA A 10 1.07 -16.64 5.62
C ALA A 10 -0.11 -16.91 6.56
N ARG A 11 -0.90 -17.96 6.28
CA ARG A 11 -2.01 -18.38 7.15
C ARG A 11 -1.49 -19.02 8.44
N GLU A 12 -0.47 -19.88 8.35
CA GLU A 12 0.15 -20.47 9.54
C GLU A 12 0.85 -19.42 10.40
N ASN A 13 1.54 -18.46 9.80
CA ASN A 13 2.12 -17.32 10.52
C ASN A 13 1.03 -16.50 11.22
N LEU A 14 -0.09 -16.21 10.54
CA LEU A 14 -1.17 -15.40 11.13
C LEU A 14 -1.77 -16.06 12.39
N LYS A 15 -1.91 -17.39 12.40
CA LYS A 15 -2.40 -18.15 13.58
C LYS A 15 -1.52 -17.99 14.81
N GLN A 16 -0.23 -17.71 14.62
CA GLN A 16 0.73 -17.53 15.71
C GLN A 16 0.72 -16.11 16.30
N ILE A 17 0.07 -15.15 15.61
CA ILE A 17 -0.10 -13.79 16.14
C ILE A 17 -1.37 -13.78 17.01
N PRO A 18 -1.34 -13.23 18.23
CA PRO A 18 -2.53 -13.14 19.08
C PRO A 18 -3.69 -12.44 18.37
N LYS A 19 -4.89 -13.04 18.42
CA LYS A 19 -6.07 -12.58 17.66
C LYS A 19 -6.41 -11.11 17.87
N LYS A 20 -6.36 -10.65 19.12
CA LYS A 20 -6.61 -9.24 19.48
C LYS A 20 -5.65 -8.28 18.78
N ILE A 21 -4.40 -8.70 18.54
CA ILE A 21 -3.33 -7.89 17.98
C ILE A 21 -3.47 -7.78 16.45
N TYR A 22 -3.59 -8.91 15.73
CA TYR A 22 -3.68 -8.81 14.27
C TYR A 22 -5.02 -8.21 13.83
N MET A 23 -6.12 -8.44 14.58
CA MET A 23 -7.43 -7.87 14.24
C MET A 23 -7.48 -6.36 14.47
N SER A 24 -6.84 -5.83 15.52
CA SER A 24 -6.80 -4.38 15.74
C SER A 24 -6.00 -3.69 14.63
N MET A 25 -4.86 -4.26 14.24
CA MET A 25 -4.10 -3.76 13.09
C MET A 25 -4.86 -3.93 11.78
N GLY A 26 -5.59 -5.04 11.62
CA GLY A 26 -6.48 -5.26 10.47
C GLY A 26 -7.58 -4.21 10.37
N LEU A 27 -8.21 -3.85 11.50
CA LEU A 27 -9.19 -2.75 11.56
C LEU A 27 -8.56 -1.41 11.17
N LEU A 28 -7.37 -1.10 11.69
CA LEU A 28 -6.62 0.10 11.32
C LEU A 28 -6.37 0.17 9.81
N LEU A 29 -5.98 -0.94 9.18
CA LEU A 29 -5.78 -1.02 7.73
C LEU A 29 -7.07 -0.85 6.94
N VAL A 30 -8.19 -1.40 7.43
CA VAL A 30 -9.50 -1.16 6.81
C VAL A 30 -9.88 0.31 6.88
N VAL A 31 -9.73 0.94 8.05
CA VAL A 31 -10.00 2.37 8.24
C VAL A 31 -9.10 3.21 7.32
N ALA A 32 -7.80 2.93 7.27
CA ALA A 32 -6.85 3.65 6.42
C ALA A 32 -7.25 3.65 4.94
N ASN A 33 -7.81 2.55 4.43
CA ASN A 33 -8.27 2.45 3.04
C ASN A 33 -9.56 3.24 2.76
N ILE A 34 -10.36 3.54 3.78
CA ILE A 34 -11.65 4.22 3.64
C ILE A 34 -11.52 5.74 3.82
N ILE A 35 -10.46 6.20 4.53
CA ILE A 35 -10.20 7.63 4.80
C ILE A 35 -10.35 8.51 3.55
N PRO A 36 -9.72 8.23 2.40
CA PRO A 36 -9.82 9.11 1.23
C PRO A 36 -11.25 9.21 0.66
N SER A 37 -12.03 8.12 0.76
CA SER A 37 -13.38 8.04 0.17
C SER A 37 -14.44 8.79 0.98
N VAL A 38 -14.32 8.79 2.31
CA VAL A 38 -15.25 9.49 3.21
C VAL A 38 -15.12 11.00 3.05
N VAL A 39 -13.90 11.48 2.85
CA VAL A 39 -13.61 12.93 2.75
C VAL A 39 -14.23 13.52 1.50
N ASN A 40 -14.06 12.85 0.35
CA ASN A 40 -14.63 13.33 -0.91
C ASN A 40 -16.16 13.51 -0.83
N GLN A 41 -16.87 12.61 -0.13
CA GLN A 41 -18.32 12.73 0.06
C GLN A 41 -18.73 13.87 1.01
N VAL A 42 -17.93 14.16 2.04
CA VAL A 42 -18.19 15.29 2.95
C VAL A 42 -17.97 16.62 2.22
N THR A 43 -16.98 16.69 1.34
CA THR A 43 -16.64 17.88 0.56
C THR A 43 -17.72 18.22 -0.48
N ASP A 44 -18.21 17.22 -1.23
CA ASP A 44 -19.24 17.42 -2.25
C ASP A 44 -20.54 18.00 -1.68
N SER A 45 -20.90 17.62 -0.45
CA SER A 45 -22.14 18.05 0.22
C SER A 45 -22.20 19.56 0.54
N LYS A 46 -21.07 20.29 0.49
CA LYS A 46 -20.97 21.71 0.84
C LYS A 46 -20.81 22.64 -0.38
N SER A 47 -20.79 22.09 -1.59
CA SER A 47 -20.59 22.83 -2.84
C SER A 47 -21.85 23.58 -3.31
N GLY A 48 -22.40 24.43 -2.45
CA GLY A 48 -23.32 25.49 -2.87
C GLY A 48 -22.56 26.58 -3.63
N VAL A 49 -23.10 27.01 -4.77
CA VAL A 49 -22.51 28.01 -5.69
C VAL A 49 -22.08 29.28 -4.92
N GLY A 50 -20.76 29.51 -4.86
CA GLY A 50 -20.13 30.61 -4.12
C GLY A 50 -18.87 30.26 -3.32
N VAL A 51 -18.20 29.14 -3.62
CA VAL A 51 -17.02 28.68 -2.85
C VAL A 51 -15.86 29.66 -3.00
N ASN A 52 -15.48 30.30 -1.89
CA ASN A 52 -14.27 31.12 -1.78
C ASN A 52 -13.04 30.29 -2.20
N ILE A 53 -12.17 30.85 -3.04
CA ILE A 53 -10.94 30.18 -3.49
C ILE A 53 -10.08 29.65 -2.32
N ILE A 54 -10.15 30.33 -1.17
CA ILE A 54 -9.47 29.91 0.07
C ILE A 54 -10.07 28.59 0.59
N PHE A 55 -11.40 28.44 0.62
CA PHE A 55 -12.04 27.20 1.06
C PHE A 55 -11.71 26.03 0.12
N PHE A 56 -11.72 26.26 -1.20
CA PHE A 56 -11.33 25.26 -2.18
C PHE A 56 -9.88 24.77 -1.99
N LEU A 57 -8.94 25.69 -1.77
CA LEU A 57 -7.53 25.33 -1.52
C LEU A 57 -7.36 24.56 -0.20
N LEU A 58 -8.13 24.92 0.84
CA LEU A 58 -8.12 24.21 2.12
C LEU A 58 -8.66 22.77 1.97
N GLU A 59 -9.68 22.56 1.15
CA GLU A 59 -10.24 21.23 0.88
C GLU A 59 -9.23 20.32 0.16
N ILE A 60 -8.57 20.83 -0.88
CA ILE A 60 -7.50 20.10 -1.59
C ILE A 60 -6.38 19.74 -0.61
N ALA A 61 -5.94 20.71 0.20
CA ALA A 61 -4.90 20.47 1.20
C ALA A 61 -5.31 19.40 2.22
N ALA A 62 -6.57 19.43 2.69
CA ALA A 62 -7.10 18.45 3.64
C ALA A 62 -7.13 17.03 3.04
N VAL A 63 -7.63 16.88 1.81
CA VAL A 63 -7.62 15.58 1.10
C VAL A 63 -6.20 15.06 0.96
N PHE A 64 -5.27 15.91 0.52
CA PHE A 64 -3.88 15.55 0.34
C PHE A 64 -3.19 15.08 1.65
N LEU A 65 -3.42 15.80 2.75
CA LEU A 65 -2.88 15.41 4.06
C LEU A 65 -3.45 14.07 4.54
N LEU A 66 -4.73 13.81 4.28
CA LEU A 66 -5.39 12.56 4.65
C LEU A 66 -4.92 11.37 3.81
N GLU A 67 -4.62 11.57 2.53
CA GLU A 67 -3.97 10.54 1.70
C GLU A 67 -2.59 10.18 2.24
N ILE A 68 -1.77 11.18 2.58
CA ILE A 68 -0.43 10.94 3.17
C ILE A 68 -0.58 10.17 4.49
N ALA A 69 -1.53 10.56 5.34
CA ALA A 69 -1.81 9.86 6.59
C ALA A 69 -2.22 8.40 6.34
N ALA A 70 -3.09 8.15 5.35
CA ALA A 70 -3.50 6.79 4.97
C ALA A 70 -2.33 5.95 4.46
N VAL A 71 -1.44 6.52 3.64
CA VAL A 71 -0.22 5.82 3.16
C VAL A 71 0.69 5.46 4.33
N ILE A 72 0.92 6.39 5.26
CA ILE A 72 1.76 6.17 6.44
C ILE A 72 1.18 5.08 7.35
N LEU A 73 -0.14 5.11 7.62
CA LEU A 73 -0.82 4.09 8.43
C LEU A 73 -0.77 2.71 7.76
N THR A 74 -0.95 2.67 6.44
CA THR A 74 -0.85 1.43 5.66
C THR A 74 0.57 0.87 5.69
N ALA A 75 1.57 1.73 5.51
CA ALA A 75 2.98 1.36 5.59
C ALA A 75 3.36 0.83 6.98
N ASN A 76 2.86 1.44 8.06
CA ASN A 76 3.04 0.93 9.41
C ASN A 76 2.50 -0.50 9.55
N GLY A 77 1.33 -0.79 8.98
CA GLY A 77 0.79 -2.16 8.97
C GLY A 77 1.66 -3.15 8.18
N TYR A 78 2.24 -2.74 7.05
CA TYR A 78 3.18 -3.59 6.29
C TYR A 78 4.42 -3.93 7.12
N ILE A 79 5.04 -2.92 7.75
CA ILE A 79 6.21 -3.10 8.62
C ILE A 79 5.86 -3.98 9.82
N PHE A 80 4.72 -3.73 10.45
CA PHE A 80 4.26 -4.48 11.61
C PHE A 80 4.13 -5.97 11.33
N PHE A 81 3.48 -6.34 10.21
CA PHE A 81 3.31 -7.75 9.84
C PHE A 81 4.61 -8.40 9.37
N ASP A 82 5.51 -7.65 8.71
CA ASP A 82 6.84 -8.16 8.38
C ASP A 82 7.67 -8.48 9.64
N ARG A 83 7.65 -7.59 10.63
CA ARG A 83 8.36 -7.83 11.90
C ARG A 83 7.76 -9.00 12.69
N TRP A 84 6.43 -9.16 12.68
CA TRP A 84 5.80 -10.36 13.24
C TRP A 84 6.21 -11.64 12.49
N ARG A 85 6.25 -11.61 11.16
CA ARG A 85 6.75 -12.73 10.35
C ARG A 85 8.20 -13.07 10.74
N ASN A 86 9.07 -12.06 10.84
CA ASN A 86 10.46 -12.25 11.24
C ASN A 86 10.56 -12.85 12.65
N LYS A 87 9.79 -12.36 13.63
CA LYS A 87 9.72 -12.95 14.97
C LYS A 87 9.33 -14.43 14.93
N ILE A 88 8.30 -14.78 14.16
CA ILE A 88 7.78 -16.15 14.05
C ILE A 88 8.79 -17.10 13.40
N GLN A 89 9.43 -16.68 12.31
CA GLN A 89 10.25 -17.56 11.48
C GLN A 89 11.74 -17.56 11.87
N LYS A 90 12.25 -16.43 12.38
CA LYS A 90 13.67 -16.21 12.67
C LYS A 90 13.95 -15.93 14.15
N GLY A 91 12.91 -15.85 14.98
CA GLY A 91 13.02 -15.40 16.36
C GLY A 91 13.14 -13.87 16.50
N GLY A 92 13.22 -13.39 17.74
CA GLY A 92 13.34 -11.97 18.08
C GLY A 92 12.19 -11.45 18.94
N GLU A 93 12.10 -10.13 19.04
CA GLU A 93 11.14 -9.45 19.90
C GLU A 93 9.78 -9.22 19.24
N GLU A 94 8.74 -9.05 20.06
CA GLU A 94 7.43 -8.65 19.56
C GLU A 94 7.49 -7.22 19.03
N PRO A 95 7.01 -6.95 17.81
CA PRO A 95 7.02 -5.60 17.30
C PRO A 95 5.99 -4.73 18.01
N ASN A 96 6.38 -3.49 18.30
CA ASN A 96 5.44 -2.45 18.69
C ASN A 96 4.43 -2.19 17.55
N ALA A 97 3.16 -1.95 17.89
CA ALA A 97 2.10 -1.67 16.91
C ALA A 97 2.38 -0.47 16.00
N TRP A 98 3.20 0.47 16.45
CA TRP A 98 3.55 1.72 15.76
C TRP A 98 5.00 1.74 15.27
N CYS A 99 5.58 0.56 15.04
CA CYS A 99 6.97 0.39 14.64
C CYS A 99 7.38 1.09 13.33
N GLY A 100 6.41 1.45 12.47
CA GLY A 100 6.63 2.26 11.27
C GLY A 100 6.43 3.76 11.50
N LEU A 101 5.97 4.20 12.66
CA LEU A 101 5.75 5.61 13.00
C LEU A 101 6.85 6.21 13.89
N SER A 102 7.95 5.47 14.12
CA SER A 102 9.10 5.99 14.87
C SER A 102 9.93 6.97 14.04
N GLY A 103 10.54 7.96 14.71
CA GLY A 103 11.31 9.09 14.15
C GLY A 103 11.73 8.98 12.67
N GLN A 104 12.79 8.23 12.38
CA GLN A 104 13.32 8.12 11.01
C GLN A 104 12.40 7.39 10.04
N HIS A 105 11.61 6.40 10.49
CA HIS A 105 10.61 5.75 9.65
C HIS A 105 9.55 6.74 9.19
N LEU A 106 8.98 7.52 10.12
CA LEU A 106 7.93 8.47 9.82
C LEU A 106 8.38 9.50 8.77
N ALA A 107 9.60 10.04 8.91
CA ALA A 107 10.15 11.00 7.97
C ALA A 107 10.29 10.41 6.55
N ARG A 108 10.82 9.18 6.42
CA ARG A 108 10.99 8.53 5.11
C ARG A 108 9.65 8.12 4.49
N LEU A 109 8.73 7.60 5.30
CA LEU A 109 7.38 7.23 4.85
C LEU A 109 6.57 8.46 4.44
N ALA A 110 6.74 9.60 5.10
CA ALA A 110 6.11 10.86 4.69
C ALA A 110 6.61 11.33 3.33
N VAL A 111 7.93 11.31 3.10
CA VAL A 111 8.51 11.64 1.79
C VAL A 111 8.02 10.67 0.70
N TYR A 112 7.99 9.37 1.00
CA TYR A 112 7.45 8.37 0.07
C TYR A 112 5.96 8.61 -0.22
N GLY A 113 5.15 8.89 0.80
CA GLY A 113 3.73 9.21 0.66
C GLY A 113 3.48 10.44 -0.20
N VAL A 114 4.25 11.51 0.00
CA VAL A 114 4.19 12.72 -0.85
C VAL A 114 4.51 12.36 -2.31
N ILE A 115 5.57 11.59 -2.57
CA ILE A 115 5.93 11.18 -3.93
C ILE A 115 4.79 10.40 -4.59
N VAL A 116 4.20 9.44 -3.88
CA VAL A 116 3.10 8.62 -4.41
C VAL A 116 1.84 9.46 -4.67
N SER A 117 1.40 10.26 -3.69
CA SER A 117 0.20 11.10 -3.83
C SER A 117 0.34 12.14 -4.94
N VAL A 118 1.49 12.84 -5.03
CA VAL A 118 1.73 13.82 -6.10
C VAL A 118 1.77 13.13 -7.46
N THR A 119 2.44 11.98 -7.58
CA THR A 119 2.48 11.22 -8.84
C THR A 119 1.08 10.79 -9.28
N LEU A 120 0.27 10.28 -8.36
CA LEU A 120 -1.10 9.87 -8.64
C LEU A 120 -1.98 11.05 -9.05
N ALA A 121 -1.88 12.17 -8.33
CA ALA A 121 -2.62 13.40 -8.67
C ALA A 121 -2.29 13.91 -10.08
N ILE A 122 -0.99 13.93 -10.44
CA ILE A 122 -0.56 14.31 -11.80
C ILE A 122 -1.14 13.36 -12.84
N VAL A 123 -1.10 12.04 -12.60
CA VAL A 123 -1.68 11.05 -13.53
C VAL A 123 -3.18 11.29 -13.70
N VAL A 124 -3.94 11.48 -12.61
CA VAL A 124 -5.39 11.73 -12.67
C VAL A 124 -5.71 13.00 -13.47
N VAL A 125 -4.98 14.09 -13.23
CA VAL A 125 -5.15 15.35 -13.97
C VAL A 125 -4.88 15.15 -15.46
N ILE A 126 -3.74 14.55 -15.82
CA ILE A 126 -3.37 14.29 -17.21
C ILE A 126 -4.44 13.42 -17.90
N VAL A 127 -4.91 12.38 -17.22
CA VAL A 127 -5.93 11.48 -17.75
C VAL A 127 -7.24 12.22 -18.01
N GLY A 128 -7.70 13.06 -17.09
CA GLY A 128 -8.91 13.88 -17.29
C GLY A 128 -8.77 14.85 -18.46
N LEU A 129 -7.61 15.51 -18.58
CA LEU A 129 -7.34 16.42 -19.69
C LEU A 129 -7.30 15.70 -21.04
N VAL A 130 -6.69 14.51 -21.12
CA VAL A 130 -6.55 13.76 -22.39
C VAL A 130 -7.86 13.09 -22.80
N ILE A 131 -8.56 12.43 -21.87
CA ILE A 131 -9.78 11.66 -22.19
C ILE A 131 -10.91 12.55 -22.68
N SER A 132 -11.00 13.80 -22.20
CA SER A 132 -12.01 14.76 -22.64
C SER A 132 -11.87 15.22 -24.10
N GLN A 133 -10.70 14.99 -24.73
CA GLN A 133 -10.37 15.50 -26.06
C GLN A 133 -10.40 14.44 -27.16
N VAL A 134 -10.63 13.16 -26.81
CA VAL A 134 -10.54 12.04 -27.76
C VAL A 134 -11.84 11.21 -27.82
N PRO A 135 -12.14 10.53 -28.95
CA PRO A 135 -13.33 9.70 -29.07
C PRO A 135 -13.36 8.57 -28.03
N VAL A 136 -14.57 8.18 -27.60
CA VAL A 136 -14.80 7.17 -26.55
C VAL A 136 -14.03 5.85 -26.81
N ALA A 137 -14.02 5.37 -28.05
CA ALA A 137 -13.29 4.15 -28.40
C ALA A 137 -11.78 4.25 -28.14
N VAL A 138 -11.18 5.42 -28.40
CA VAL A 138 -9.76 5.68 -28.13
C VAL A 138 -9.53 5.81 -26.62
N SER A 139 -10.42 6.49 -25.90
CA SER A 139 -10.35 6.62 -24.43
C SER A 139 -10.31 5.26 -23.74
N ILE A 140 -11.11 4.29 -24.19
CA ILE A 140 -11.12 2.93 -23.63
C ILE A 140 -9.77 2.25 -23.81
N ILE A 141 -9.16 2.35 -25.00
CA ILE A 141 -7.85 1.76 -25.27
C ILE A 141 -6.77 2.40 -24.39
N LEU A 142 -6.77 3.74 -24.29
CA LEU A 142 -5.82 4.48 -23.45
C LEU A 142 -5.97 4.10 -21.97
N LEU A 143 -7.20 3.93 -21.48
CA LEU A 143 -7.46 3.49 -20.11
C LEU A 143 -6.95 2.07 -19.85
N ILE A 144 -7.13 1.13 -20.78
CA ILE A 144 -6.60 -0.24 -20.64
C ILE A 144 -5.07 -0.20 -20.56
N LEU A 145 -4.42 0.55 -21.45
CA LEU A 145 -2.95 0.70 -21.45
C LEU A 145 -2.45 1.34 -20.15
N LEU A 146 -3.15 2.36 -19.65
CA LEU A 146 -2.85 3.00 -18.39
C LEU A 146 -2.98 2.02 -17.22
N VAL A 147 -4.05 1.24 -17.15
CA VAL A 147 -4.25 0.24 -16.08
C VAL A 147 -3.12 -0.79 -16.10
N VAL A 148 -2.75 -1.31 -17.28
CA VAL A 148 -1.61 -2.25 -17.41
C VAL A 148 -0.31 -1.62 -16.92
N LEU A 149 -0.04 -0.36 -17.29
CA LEU A 149 1.14 0.37 -16.85
C LEU A 149 1.14 0.58 -15.33
N LEU A 150 0.03 1.02 -14.75
CA LEU A 150 -0.10 1.28 -13.31
C LEU A 150 0.06 -0.01 -12.49
N VAL A 151 -0.56 -1.11 -12.91
CA VAL A 151 -0.39 -2.42 -12.26
C VAL A 151 1.08 -2.84 -12.32
N TRP A 152 1.76 -2.64 -13.46
CA TRP A 152 3.16 -2.98 -13.58
C TRP A 152 4.05 -2.12 -12.65
N ILE A 153 3.79 -0.82 -12.54
CA ILE A 153 4.50 0.08 -11.61
C ILE A 153 4.23 -0.32 -10.16
N GLU A 154 2.98 -0.58 -9.79
CA GLU A 154 2.61 -0.96 -8.42
C GLU A 154 3.31 -2.25 -7.97
N LEU A 155 3.42 -3.24 -8.86
CA LEU A 155 4.18 -4.46 -8.60
C LEU A 155 5.67 -4.17 -8.34
N ARG A 156 6.25 -3.16 -9.01
CA ARG A 156 7.64 -2.74 -8.79
C ARG A 156 7.84 -1.94 -7.50
N LEU A 157 6.81 -1.24 -7.04
CA LEU A 157 6.81 -0.45 -5.80
C LEU A 157 6.43 -1.27 -4.55
N THR A 158 5.99 -2.51 -4.72
CA THR A 158 5.49 -3.37 -3.63
C THR A 158 6.49 -3.53 -2.48
N TYR A 159 7.80 -3.43 -2.72
CA TYR A 159 8.83 -3.62 -1.70
C TYR A 159 9.37 -2.35 -1.05
N VAL A 160 8.96 -1.15 -1.49
CA VAL A 160 9.57 0.12 -1.02
C VAL A 160 9.47 0.29 0.50
N VAL A 161 8.31 -0.02 1.09
CA VAL A 161 8.10 0.13 2.54
C VAL A 161 8.98 -0.82 3.35
N TYR A 162 9.18 -2.05 2.89
CA TYR A 162 10.03 -3.03 3.56
C TYR A 162 11.52 -2.65 3.44
N VAL A 163 11.90 -2.12 2.29
CA VAL A 163 13.24 -1.58 2.01
C VAL A 163 13.53 -0.37 2.91
N ILE A 164 12.54 0.51 3.14
CA ILE A 164 12.63 1.61 4.11
C ILE A 164 12.85 1.06 5.52
N ASP A 165 12.07 0.05 5.95
CA ASP A 165 12.23 -0.53 7.30
C ASP A 165 13.62 -1.14 7.51
N ASP A 166 14.10 -1.92 6.55
CA ASP A 166 15.42 -2.54 6.61
C ASP A 166 16.53 -1.49 6.67
N ASP A 167 16.43 -0.39 5.92
CA ASP A 167 17.43 0.69 5.99
C ASP A 167 17.44 1.39 7.32
N VAL A 168 16.28 1.75 7.84
CA VAL A 168 16.19 2.45 9.12
C VAL A 168 16.71 1.55 10.24
N ARG A 169 16.41 0.25 10.20
CA ARG A 169 16.90 -0.73 11.17
C ARG A 169 18.41 -0.97 11.09
N THR A 170 18.98 -0.96 9.89
CA THR A 170 20.43 -1.17 9.66
C THR A 170 21.24 0.12 9.74
N GLY A 171 20.59 1.27 9.93
CA GLY A 171 21.25 2.59 9.93
C GLY A 171 21.71 3.03 8.55
N GLN A 172 21.24 2.40 7.47
CA GLN A 172 21.61 2.73 6.10
C GLN A 172 21.04 4.10 5.70
N LYS A 173 21.94 5.04 5.40
CA LYS A 173 21.59 6.40 4.97
C LYS A 173 21.53 6.47 3.45
N ARG A 174 20.42 6.05 2.86
CA ARG A 174 20.11 6.28 1.44
C ARG A 174 18.86 7.14 1.28
N SER A 175 18.71 7.76 0.11
CA SER A 175 17.54 8.58 -0.21
C SER A 175 16.32 7.71 -0.54
N VAL A 176 15.12 8.29 -0.43
CA VAL A 176 13.86 7.60 -0.80
C VAL A 176 13.83 7.15 -2.26
N TRP A 177 14.47 7.91 -3.15
CA TRP A 177 14.65 7.50 -4.54
C TRP A 177 15.52 6.24 -4.70
N ALA A 178 16.55 6.07 -3.86
CA ALA A 178 17.37 4.88 -3.87
C ALA A 178 16.62 3.66 -3.29
N GLU A 179 15.73 3.85 -2.31
CA GLU A 179 14.83 2.82 -1.78
C GLU A 179 13.83 2.36 -2.85
N ILE A 180 13.25 3.31 -3.59
CA ILE A 180 12.41 3.00 -4.77
C ILE A 180 13.21 2.17 -5.77
N GLY A 181 14.43 2.61 -6.13
CA GLY A 181 15.30 1.86 -7.03
C GLY A 181 15.65 0.45 -6.52
N ALA A 182 15.82 0.26 -5.20
CA ALA A 182 16.06 -1.04 -4.59
C ALA A 182 14.82 -1.95 -4.73
N SER A 183 13.61 -1.44 -4.48
CA SER A 183 12.36 -2.18 -4.71
C SER A 183 12.24 -2.66 -6.17
N TRP A 184 12.57 -1.79 -7.13
CA TRP A 184 12.57 -2.14 -8.56
C TRP A 184 13.57 -3.24 -8.90
N LYS A 185 14.76 -3.20 -8.28
CA LYS A 185 15.78 -4.24 -8.44
C LYS A 185 15.35 -5.55 -7.79
N LEU A 186 14.68 -5.54 -6.64
CA LEU A 186 14.24 -6.75 -5.92
C LEU A 186 13.08 -7.45 -6.63
N THR A 187 12.18 -6.70 -7.26
CA THR A 187 11.03 -7.23 -8.01
C THR A 187 11.40 -7.73 -9.41
N LYS A 188 12.61 -7.44 -9.92
CA LYS A 188 13.08 -7.86 -11.25
C LYS A 188 13.10 -9.39 -11.36
N GLY A 189 12.50 -9.91 -12.43
CA GLY A 189 12.36 -11.35 -12.64
C GLY A 189 11.24 -12.02 -11.82
N ARG A 190 10.53 -11.28 -10.96
CA ARG A 190 9.47 -11.81 -10.08
C ARG A 190 8.12 -11.14 -10.24
N VAL A 191 8.01 -10.11 -11.07
CA VAL A 191 6.76 -9.36 -11.33
C VAL A 191 5.58 -10.30 -11.62
N TRP A 192 5.79 -11.34 -12.44
CA TRP A 192 4.75 -12.32 -12.73
C TRP A 192 4.32 -13.15 -11.50
N LYS A 193 5.29 -13.60 -10.68
CA LYS A 193 4.99 -14.34 -9.45
C LYS A 193 4.21 -13.47 -8.46
N LEU A 194 4.60 -12.21 -8.32
CA LEU A 194 3.89 -11.22 -7.51
C LEU A 194 2.47 -10.96 -8.03
N LEU A 195 2.31 -10.80 -9.35
CA LEU A 195 1.00 -10.63 -9.97
C LEU A 195 0.10 -11.83 -9.71
N CYS A 196 0.57 -13.06 -9.93
CA CYS A 196 -0.20 -14.27 -9.65
C CYS A 196 -0.59 -14.36 -8.16
N LEU A 197 0.30 -13.98 -7.24
CA LEU A 197 -0.03 -13.93 -5.82
C LEU A 197 -1.14 -12.91 -5.55
N LYS A 198 -1.01 -11.66 -6.00
CA LYS A 198 -2.04 -10.62 -5.83
C LYS A 198 -3.37 -11.02 -6.45
N LEU A 199 -3.38 -11.58 -7.66
CA LEU A 199 -4.58 -12.10 -8.32
C LEU A 199 -5.23 -13.24 -7.54
N SER A 200 -4.45 -14.08 -6.85
CA SER A 200 -5.01 -15.14 -6.00
C SER A 200 -5.78 -14.61 -4.78
N PHE A 201 -5.60 -13.33 -4.44
CA PHE A 201 -6.36 -12.60 -3.42
C PHE A 201 -7.56 -11.84 -4.00
N LEU A 202 -7.67 -11.66 -5.32
CA LEU A 202 -8.71 -10.85 -5.96
C LEU A 202 -10.13 -11.28 -5.57
N GLY A 203 -10.40 -12.59 -5.53
CA GLY A 203 -11.70 -13.13 -5.09
C GLY A 203 -12.04 -12.76 -3.63
N TRP A 204 -11.04 -12.66 -2.76
CA TRP A 204 -11.24 -12.24 -1.36
C TRP A 204 -11.52 -10.74 -1.24
N TYR A 205 -10.90 -9.92 -2.09
CA TYR A 205 -11.21 -8.48 -2.16
C TYR A 205 -12.64 -8.24 -2.66
N ILE A 206 -13.10 -9.02 -3.66
CA ILE A 206 -14.49 -8.98 -4.11
C ILE A 206 -15.45 -9.34 -2.97
N LEU A 207 -15.20 -10.45 -2.25
CA LEU A 207 -15.98 -10.82 -1.06
C LEU A 207 -15.96 -9.73 0.02
N THR A 208 -14.83 -9.06 0.20
CA THR A 208 -14.69 -7.99 1.18
C THR A 208 -15.61 -6.81 0.87
N ALA A 209 -15.77 -6.46 -0.40
CA ALA A 209 -16.73 -5.44 -0.83
C ALA A 209 -18.17 -5.81 -0.45
N PHE A 210 -18.59 -7.07 -0.64
CA PHE A 210 -19.92 -7.55 -0.22
C PHE A 210 -20.14 -7.53 1.29
N THR A 211 -19.06 -7.54 2.09
CA THR A 211 -19.13 -7.41 3.56
C THR A 211 -18.93 -5.97 4.06
N LEU A 212 -18.99 -4.97 3.17
CA LEU A 212 -18.72 -3.56 3.49
C LEU A 212 -17.36 -3.34 4.19
N GLY A 213 -16.35 -4.12 3.80
CA GLY A 213 -15.00 -4.02 4.38
C GLY A 213 -14.77 -4.85 5.65
N ILE A 214 -15.79 -5.46 6.25
CA ILE A 214 -15.65 -6.23 7.50
C ILE A 214 -14.67 -7.40 7.34
N LEU A 215 -14.75 -8.16 6.24
CA LEU A 215 -13.80 -9.24 5.96
C LEU A 215 -12.34 -8.75 5.88
N GLY A 216 -12.14 -7.47 5.54
CA GLY A 216 -10.84 -6.81 5.48
C GLY A 216 -10.04 -6.90 6.78
N ILE A 217 -10.72 -6.96 7.93
CA ILE A 217 -10.08 -7.06 9.26
C ILE A 217 -9.22 -8.32 9.37
N TRP A 218 -9.63 -9.43 8.74
CA TRP A 218 -8.86 -10.67 8.71
C TRP A 218 -8.02 -10.80 7.44
N LEU A 219 -8.53 -10.29 6.32
CA LEU A 219 -7.89 -10.40 5.03
C LEU A 219 -6.61 -9.58 4.94
N MET A 220 -6.60 -8.34 5.43
CA MET A 220 -5.44 -7.45 5.30
C MET A 220 -4.20 -7.98 6.07
N PRO A 221 -4.30 -8.44 7.33
CA PRO A 221 -3.20 -9.12 8.01
C PRO A 221 -2.66 -10.34 7.24
N TYR A 222 -3.58 -11.17 6.73
CA TYR A 222 -3.24 -12.36 5.96
C TYR A 222 -2.50 -12.01 4.65
N TYR A 223 -2.99 -11.02 3.93
CA TYR A 223 -2.39 -10.52 2.70
C TYR A 223 -1.00 -9.92 2.96
N ASN A 224 -0.85 -9.08 3.99
CA ASN A 224 0.41 -8.43 4.32
C ASN A 224 1.51 -9.42 4.68
N LEU A 225 1.19 -10.48 5.44
CA LEU A 225 2.12 -11.58 5.71
C LEU A 225 2.55 -12.32 4.43
N ALA A 226 1.63 -12.50 3.48
CA ALA A 226 1.96 -13.13 2.19
C ALA A 226 2.88 -12.26 1.33
N ILE A 227 2.68 -10.93 1.33
CA ILE A 227 3.56 -10.01 0.61
C ILE A 227 4.94 -9.92 1.27
N ALA A 228 4.99 -9.82 2.61
CA ALA A 228 6.23 -9.83 3.39
C ALA A 228 7.08 -11.08 3.10
N GLU A 229 6.44 -12.25 3.00
CA GLU A 229 7.11 -13.49 2.61
C GLU A 229 7.77 -13.40 1.23
N THR A 230 7.11 -12.75 0.27
CA THR A 230 7.71 -12.58 -1.07
C THR A 230 8.89 -11.61 -1.06
N TYR A 231 8.84 -10.60 -0.20
CA TYR A 231 9.94 -9.66 -0.02
C TYR A 231 11.18 -10.39 0.49
N GLU A 232 11.03 -11.21 1.53
CA GLU A 232 12.14 -11.98 2.08
C GLU A 232 12.76 -12.93 1.05
N GLN A 233 11.94 -13.71 0.33
CA GLN A 233 12.44 -14.58 -0.74
C GLN A 233 13.19 -13.80 -1.81
N SER A 234 12.81 -12.55 -2.04
CA SER A 234 13.48 -11.67 -3.01
C SER A 234 14.82 -11.14 -2.53
N LYS A 235 15.05 -11.09 -1.21
CA LYS A 235 16.36 -10.85 -0.63
C LYS A 235 17.23 -12.11 -0.66
N GLU A 236 16.68 -13.25 -0.28
CA GLU A 236 17.42 -14.52 -0.19
C GLU A 236 18.02 -14.95 -1.53
N ASP A 237 17.28 -14.99 -2.64
CA ASP A 237 17.89 -15.45 -3.91
C ASP A 237 18.81 -14.42 -4.60
N LYS A 238 19.09 -13.29 -3.94
CA LYS A 238 19.99 -12.24 -4.45
C LYS A 238 21.34 -12.23 -3.74
N TYR A 239 21.48 -13.04 -2.70
CA TYR A 239 22.69 -13.30 -1.92
C TYR A 239 22.94 -14.81 -1.86
#